data_AF-A0A9D5TJZ1-F1
#
_entry.id   AF-A0A9D5TJZ1-F1
#
_cell.length_a   1.000
_cell.length_b   1.000
_cell.length_c   1.000
_cell.angle_alpha   90.00
_cell.angle_beta   90.00
_cell.angle_gamma   90.00
#
_symmetry.space_group_name_H-M   'P 1'
#
loop_
_entity.id
_entity.type
_entity.pdbx_description
1 polymer ?
#
loop_
_entity_poly.entity_id
_entity_poly.type
_entity_poly.pdbx_seq_one_letter_code
_entity_poly.pdbx_strand_id
1 'polypeptide(L)'
;MNDALIDKIVDEVKRRQNLPSALLIGRAPTQNTGFCYVTQGEYSAVVIGSMSAHDVLTFPNEAVVQALLLGKPVYLAEEGLDYRAFSHSANRALWSRLLSAERQMKQLGVQFLGTRQQKLLTAEEVRRRLRDGQPIDGRLTPLARDVLEGKA
;
A
#
# COMPACT_ATOMS: atom_id res chain seq x y z
N MET A 1 12.51 -32.59 1.34
CA MET A 1 11.55 -32.30 0.25
C MET A 1 11.28 -30.81 0.26
N ASN A 2 11.51 -30.16 -0.89
CA ASN A 2 10.82 -28.97 -1.40
C ASN A 2 11.40 -27.55 -1.26
N ASP A 3 12.49 -27.23 -0.56
CA ASP A 3 12.96 -25.82 -0.57
C ASP A 3 13.59 -25.41 -1.91
N ALA A 4 14.50 -26.23 -2.45
CA ALA A 4 15.14 -25.95 -3.75
C ALA A 4 14.16 -26.02 -4.95
N LEU A 5 13.01 -26.68 -4.78
CA LEU A 5 11.97 -26.74 -5.81
C LEU A 5 11.05 -25.52 -5.72
N ILE A 6 10.75 -25.07 -4.49
CA ILE A 6 10.03 -23.82 -4.24
C ILE A 6 10.85 -22.64 -4.76
N ASP A 7 12.15 -22.58 -4.46
CA ASP A 7 13.04 -21.51 -4.96
C ASP A 7 13.11 -21.50 -6.49
N LYS A 8 13.17 -22.67 -7.14
CA LYS A 8 13.12 -22.77 -8.61
C LYS A 8 11.78 -22.34 -9.21
N ILE A 9 10.67 -22.67 -8.56
CA ILE A 9 9.33 -22.24 -9.00
C ILE A 9 9.17 -20.74 -8.78
N VAL A 10 9.67 -20.20 -7.67
CA VAL A 10 9.68 -18.77 -7.35
C VAL A 10 10.54 -18.02 -8.37
N ASP A 11 11.71 -18.52 -8.72
CA ASP A 11 12.59 -17.92 -9.73
C ASP A 11 12.05 -18.05 -11.16
N GLU A 12 11.36 -19.15 -11.48
CA GLU A 12 10.67 -19.33 -12.76
C GLU A 12 9.43 -18.41 -12.88
N VAL A 13 8.71 -18.18 -11.77
CA VAL A 13 7.60 -17.21 -11.72
C VAL A 13 8.12 -15.77 -11.81
N LYS A 14 9.24 -15.44 -11.14
CA LYS A 14 9.94 -14.15 -11.28
C LYS A 14 10.43 -13.88 -12.71
N ARG A 15 10.80 -14.91 -13.48
CA ARG A 15 11.17 -14.74 -14.90
C ARG A 15 9.97 -14.50 -15.82
N ARG A 16 8.82 -15.10 -15.52
CA ARG A 16 7.61 -15.00 -16.37
C ARG A 16 6.78 -13.75 -16.08
N GLN A 17 6.88 -13.21 -14.87
CA GLN A 17 6.27 -11.95 -14.47
C GLN A 17 7.40 -11.05 -14.00
N ASN A 18 7.78 -10.07 -14.84
CA ASN A 18 8.85 -9.09 -14.59
C ASN A 18 8.48 -8.11 -13.45
N LEU A 19 7.99 -8.64 -12.33
CA LEU A 19 7.48 -7.89 -11.19
C LEU A 19 8.65 -7.53 -10.27
N PRO A 20 8.75 -6.27 -9.84
CA PRO A 20 9.80 -5.82 -8.94
C PRO A 20 9.75 -6.58 -7.61
N SER A 21 10.91 -6.91 -7.04
CA SER A 21 11.02 -7.49 -5.71
C SER A 21 10.89 -6.39 -4.64
N ALA A 22 10.13 -6.68 -3.58
CA ALA A 22 10.00 -5.80 -2.42
C ALA A 22 10.28 -6.54 -1.11
N LEU A 23 11.06 -5.93 -0.24
CA LEU A 23 11.25 -6.42 1.12
C LEU A 23 9.95 -6.24 1.89
N LEU A 24 9.38 -7.35 2.39
CA LEU A 24 8.16 -7.33 3.17
C LEU A 24 8.46 -7.19 4.67
N ILE A 25 7.86 -6.18 5.29
CA ILE A 25 7.87 -6.00 6.75
C ILE A 25 6.46 -6.28 7.30
N GLY A 26 6.38 -7.20 8.26
CA GLY A 26 5.11 -7.62 8.86
C GLY A 26 4.35 -8.63 7.98
N ARG A 27 3.02 -8.58 8.05
CA ARG A 27 2.12 -9.43 7.24
C ARG A 27 2.01 -8.89 5.83
N ALA A 28 1.84 -9.78 4.85
CA ALA A 28 1.58 -9.36 3.48
C ALA A 28 0.26 -8.56 3.42
N PRO A 29 0.22 -7.42 2.70
CA PRO A 29 -1.02 -6.69 2.51
C PRO A 29 -2.01 -7.53 1.71
N THR A 30 -3.30 -7.35 1.97
CA THR A 30 -4.38 -8.09 1.29
C THR A 30 -4.59 -7.60 -0.14
N GLN A 31 -4.18 -6.36 -0.43
CA GLN A 31 -4.23 -5.79 -1.76
C GLN A 31 -3.07 -6.28 -2.62
N ASN A 32 -3.35 -6.51 -3.91
CA ASN A 32 -2.30 -6.82 -4.87
C ASN A 32 -1.49 -5.54 -5.17
N THR A 33 -0.27 -5.49 -4.66
CA THR A 33 0.64 -4.34 -4.84
C THR A 33 1.50 -4.45 -6.10
N GLY A 34 1.46 -5.59 -6.80
CA GLY A 34 2.33 -5.85 -7.96
C GLY A 34 3.79 -6.12 -7.61
N PHE A 35 4.12 -6.41 -6.36
CA PHE A 35 5.47 -6.79 -5.94
C PHE A 35 5.58 -8.27 -5.60
N CYS A 36 6.75 -8.84 -5.89
CA CYS A 36 7.16 -10.12 -5.32
C CYS A 36 7.81 -9.89 -3.96
N TYR A 37 7.17 -10.35 -2.89
CA TYR A 37 7.67 -10.15 -1.54
C TYR A 37 8.85 -11.07 -1.21
N VAL A 38 9.92 -10.48 -0.69
CA VAL A 38 11.09 -11.17 -0.18
C VAL A 38 11.31 -10.79 1.28
N THR A 39 11.90 -11.69 2.06
CA THR A 39 12.30 -11.43 3.45
C THR A 39 13.78 -11.08 3.58
N GLN A 40 14.60 -11.51 2.62
CA GLN A 40 16.05 -11.28 2.55
C GLN A 40 16.49 -11.20 1.07
N GLY A 41 17.67 -10.63 0.82
CA GLY A 41 18.28 -10.54 -0.52
C GLY A 41 18.06 -9.20 -1.21
N GLU A 42 18.18 -9.18 -2.55
CA GLU A 42 18.04 -7.97 -3.35
C GLU A 42 16.57 -7.56 -3.54
N TYR A 43 16.27 -6.33 -3.15
CA TYR A 43 14.95 -5.71 -3.30
C TYR A 43 15.04 -4.33 -3.93
N SER A 44 14.03 -3.99 -4.70
CA SER A 44 13.87 -2.68 -5.34
C SER A 44 13.03 -1.70 -4.51
N ALA A 45 12.20 -2.22 -3.60
CA ALA A 45 11.31 -1.44 -2.73
C ALA A 45 11.17 -2.10 -1.36
N VAL A 46 10.61 -1.37 -0.39
CA VAL A 46 10.15 -1.95 0.89
C VAL A 46 8.63 -1.78 0.99
N VAL A 47 7.94 -2.85 1.36
CA VAL A 47 6.50 -2.83 1.62
C VAL A 47 6.28 -3.23 3.08
N ILE A 48 5.74 -2.29 3.85
CA ILE A 48 5.30 -2.52 5.21
C ILE A 48 3.82 -2.90 5.12
N GLY A 49 3.52 -4.19 5.28
CA GLY A 49 2.16 -4.68 5.13
C GLY A 49 1.38 -4.72 6.45
N SER A 50 2.06 -4.74 7.60
CA SER A 50 1.42 -4.50 8.90
C SER A 50 2.37 -3.94 9.96
N MET A 51 1.85 -3.15 10.89
CA MET A 51 2.58 -2.62 12.04
C MET A 51 1.73 -2.62 13.31
N SER A 52 2.34 -3.01 14.43
CA SER A 52 1.72 -2.84 15.73
C SER A 52 1.72 -1.36 16.17
N ALA A 53 0.89 -1.00 17.15
CA ALA A 53 0.92 0.34 17.74
C ALA A 53 2.31 0.69 18.31
N HIS A 54 3.03 -0.31 18.83
CA HIS A 54 4.38 -0.13 19.36
C HIS A 54 5.35 0.24 18.23
N ASP A 55 5.34 -0.53 17.14
CA ASP A 55 6.22 -0.29 15.98
C ASP A 55 5.98 1.08 15.35
N VAL A 56 4.71 1.54 15.35
CA VAL A 56 4.36 2.88 14.88
C VAL A 56 5.01 3.96 15.74
N LEU A 57 5.03 3.78 17.07
CA LEU A 57 5.63 4.73 18.00
C LEU A 57 7.16 4.70 18.02
N THR A 58 7.78 3.57 17.68
CA THR A 58 9.24 3.39 17.68
C THR A 58 9.87 3.52 16.29
N PHE A 59 9.09 3.86 15.27
CA PHE A 59 9.58 4.15 13.93
C PHE A 59 10.65 5.26 13.96
N PRO A 60 11.78 5.15 13.23
CA PRO A 60 11.98 4.31 12.04
C PRO A 60 12.65 2.94 12.26
N ASN A 61 12.22 1.95 11.46
CA ASN A 61 12.82 0.61 11.41
C ASN A 61 14.12 0.62 10.60
N GLU A 62 15.14 -0.14 11.03
CA GLU A 62 16.45 -0.22 10.36
C GLU A 62 16.37 -0.46 8.85
N ALA A 63 15.58 -1.45 8.41
CA ALA A 63 15.43 -1.78 6.99
C ALA A 63 14.79 -0.63 6.19
N VAL A 64 13.87 0.10 6.83
CA VAL A 64 13.21 1.27 6.23
C VAL A 64 14.18 2.44 6.12
N VAL A 65 14.98 2.70 7.16
CA VAL A 65 16.03 3.72 7.13
C VAL A 65 17.01 3.44 5.99
N GLN A 66 17.51 2.20 5.90
CA GLN A 66 18.44 1.82 4.84
C GLN A 66 17.82 1.98 3.45
N ALA A 67 16.57 1.57 3.26
CA ALA A 67 15.89 1.74 1.98
C ALA A 67 15.74 3.22 1.59
N LEU A 68 15.34 4.08 2.53
CA LEU A 68 15.22 5.52 2.29
C LEU A 68 16.56 6.16 1.96
N LEU A 69 17.65 5.77 2.65
CA LEU A 69 19.01 6.23 2.36
C LEU A 69 19.48 5.81 0.95
N LEU A 70 19.10 4.61 0.51
CA LEU A 70 19.41 4.09 -0.83
C LEU A 70 18.47 4.64 -1.91
N GLY A 71 17.53 5.54 -1.58
CA GLY A 71 16.54 6.08 -2.51
C GLY A 71 15.50 5.07 -2.97
N LYS A 72 15.38 3.92 -2.29
CA LYS A 72 14.37 2.90 -2.60
C LYS A 72 13.02 3.34 -2.04
N PRO A 73 11.92 3.21 -2.81
CA PRO A 73 10.60 3.58 -2.33
C PRO A 73 10.15 2.67 -1.18
N VAL A 74 9.51 3.28 -0.19
CA VAL A 74 8.92 2.58 0.96
C VAL A 74 7.41 2.81 0.97
N TYR A 75 6.67 1.71 0.99
CA TYR A 75 5.22 1.70 1.00
C TYR A 75 4.69 1.16 2.33
N LEU A 76 3.57 1.69 2.82
CA LEU A 76 2.87 1.21 4.01
C LEU A 76 1.41 0.94 3.69
N ALA A 77 0.95 -0.29 3.91
CA ALA A 77 -0.45 -0.65 3.76
C ALA A 77 -1.28 -0.12 4.94
N GLU A 78 -2.28 0.72 4.67
CA GLU A 78 -3.12 1.29 5.74
C GLU A 78 -3.99 0.25 6.44
N GLU A 79 -4.40 -0.82 5.73
CA GLU A 79 -5.09 -1.96 6.37
C GLU A 79 -4.24 -2.68 7.41
N GLY A 80 -2.91 -2.52 7.34
CA GLY A 80 -1.95 -3.15 8.24
C GLY A 80 -1.78 -2.45 9.58
N LEU A 81 -2.43 -1.31 9.80
CA LEU A 81 -2.32 -0.51 11.01
C LEU A 81 -3.35 -0.96 12.04
N ASP A 82 -3.03 -2.03 12.77
CA ASP A 82 -3.96 -2.70 13.71
C ASP A 82 -4.56 -1.74 14.75
N TYR A 83 -3.79 -0.72 15.14
CA TYR A 83 -4.22 0.25 16.15
C TYR A 83 -5.43 1.09 15.72
N ARG A 84 -5.69 1.22 14.41
CA ARG A 84 -6.81 2.02 13.88
C ARG A 84 -8.17 1.42 14.24
N ALA A 85 -8.24 0.13 14.55
CA ALA A 85 -9.45 -0.51 15.06
C ALA A 85 -9.89 0.03 16.44
N PHE A 86 -8.97 0.64 17.20
CA PHE A 86 -9.22 1.14 18.56
C PHE A 86 -9.51 2.65 18.60
N SER A 87 -9.85 3.28 17.47
CA SER A 87 -10.09 4.73 17.37
C SER A 87 -11.13 5.28 18.36
N HIS A 88 -12.11 4.46 18.75
CA HIS A 88 -13.20 4.84 19.65
C HIS A 88 -12.95 4.50 21.14
N SER A 89 -11.97 3.64 21.44
CA SER A 89 -11.70 3.14 22.80
C SER A 89 -10.30 3.50 23.33
N ALA A 90 -9.39 3.94 22.46
CA ALA A 90 -8.02 4.26 22.85
C ALA A 90 -7.93 5.53 23.72
N ASN A 91 -6.93 5.54 24.61
CA ASN A 91 -6.56 6.74 25.35
C ASN A 91 -6.23 7.89 24.38
N ARG A 92 -6.83 9.08 24.58
CA ARG A 92 -6.69 10.23 23.68
C ARG A 92 -5.24 10.68 23.50
N ALA A 93 -4.43 10.65 24.56
CA ALA A 93 -3.03 11.04 24.48
C ALA A 93 -2.23 10.04 23.65
N LEU A 94 -2.43 8.73 23.88
CA LEU A 94 -1.80 7.68 23.07
C LEU A 94 -2.22 7.80 21.60
N TRP A 95 -3.51 8.02 21.34
CA TRP A 95 -4.04 8.22 19.99
C TRP A 95 -3.39 9.41 19.29
N SER A 96 -3.24 10.55 19.97
CA SER A 96 -2.54 11.71 19.40
C SER A 96 -1.07 11.43 19.07
N ARG A 97 -0.37 10.62 19.88
CA ARG A 97 1.03 10.24 19.61
C ARG A 97 1.14 9.33 18.39
N LEU A 98 0.22 8.37 18.24
CA LEU A 98 0.15 7.48 17.08
C LEU A 98 -0.12 8.27 15.79
N LEU A 99 -1.07 9.20 15.80
CA LEU A 99 -1.32 10.07 14.65
C LEU A 99 -0.13 10.98 14.31
N SER A 100 0.60 11.45 15.33
CA SER A 100 1.82 12.23 15.12
C SER A 100 2.91 11.38 14.46
N ALA A 101 3.08 10.14 14.91
CA ALA A 101 4.04 9.21 14.34
C ALA A 101 3.72 8.87 12.87
N GLU A 102 2.44 8.66 12.52
CA GLU A 102 2.03 8.49 11.12
C GLU A 102 2.42 9.68 10.24
N ARG A 103 2.27 10.91 10.75
CA ARG A 103 2.67 12.11 10.00
C ARG A 103 4.18 12.16 9.82
N GLN A 104 4.95 11.79 10.85
CA GLN A 104 6.40 11.72 10.76
C GLN A 104 6.85 10.69 9.72
N MET A 105 6.20 9.53 9.63
CA MET A 105 6.48 8.53 8.58
C MET A 105 6.28 9.12 7.18
N LYS A 106 5.16 9.84 6.96
CA LYS A 106 4.90 10.52 5.68
C LYS A 106 5.96 11.57 5.36
N GLN A 107 6.40 12.34 6.36
CA GLN A 107 7.47 13.33 6.20
C GLN A 107 8.82 12.71 5.85
N LEU A 108 9.10 11.51 6.37
CA LEU A 108 10.31 10.74 6.04
C LEU A 108 10.27 10.09 4.65
N GLY A 109 9.14 10.16 3.94
CA GLY A 109 8.99 9.66 2.56
C GLY A 109 8.27 8.32 2.45
N VAL A 110 7.68 7.81 3.53
CA VAL A 110 6.85 6.59 3.48
C VAL A 110 5.53 6.89 2.77
N GLN A 111 5.24 6.10 1.73
CA GLN A 111 4.04 6.23 0.91
C GLN A 111 2.93 5.33 1.43
N PHE A 112 1.83 5.92 1.90
CA PHE A 112 0.71 5.16 2.45
C PHE A 112 -0.17 4.63 1.31
N LEU A 113 -0.22 3.32 1.17
CA LEU A 113 -1.13 2.59 0.30
C LEU A 113 -2.48 2.49 1.01
N GLY A 114 -3.33 3.48 0.77
CA GLY A 114 -4.68 3.49 1.31
C GLY A 114 -5.57 2.43 0.64
N THR A 115 -6.46 1.83 1.42
CA THR A 115 -7.65 1.12 0.90
C THR A 115 -8.62 2.08 0.17
N ARG A 116 -8.43 3.39 0.35
CA ARG A 116 -9.09 4.47 -0.40
C ARG A 116 -8.32 4.88 -1.67
N GLN A 117 -7.82 3.92 -2.43
CA GLN A 117 -7.90 4.13 -3.87
C GLN A 117 -9.37 4.00 -4.23
N GLN A 118 -10.10 5.12 -4.09
CA GLN A 118 -11.30 5.36 -4.88
C GLN A 118 -10.98 4.88 -6.30
N LYS A 119 -11.60 3.76 -6.72
CA LYS A 119 -11.32 3.10 -7.99
C LYS A 119 -11.25 4.19 -9.05
N LEU A 120 -10.13 4.29 -9.76
CA LEU A 120 -9.91 5.36 -10.73
C LEU A 120 -10.90 5.10 -11.88
N LEU A 121 -11.99 5.87 -11.91
CA LEU A 121 -13.07 5.62 -12.86
C LEU A 121 -12.67 6.24 -14.20
N THR A 122 -12.46 5.38 -15.18
CA THR A 122 -12.23 5.75 -16.58
C THR A 122 -13.53 6.24 -17.22
N ALA A 123 -13.43 7.02 -18.29
CA ALA A 123 -14.60 7.57 -18.98
C ALA A 123 -15.58 6.48 -19.46
N GLU A 124 -15.07 5.32 -19.87
CA GLU A 124 -15.89 4.18 -20.28
C GLU A 124 -16.65 3.56 -19.11
N GLU A 125 -16.01 3.46 -17.94
CA GLU A 125 -16.62 2.88 -16.75
C GLU A 125 -17.67 3.82 -16.14
N VAL A 126 -17.46 5.14 -16.26
CA VAL A 126 -18.49 6.16 -15.96
C VAL A 126 -19.67 6.09 -16.92
N ARG A 127 -19.45 5.96 -18.25
CA ARG A 127 -20.54 5.79 -19.23
C ARG A 127 -21.35 4.52 -18.96
N ARG A 128 -20.68 3.42 -18.60
CA ARG A 128 -21.35 2.16 -18.25
C ARG A 128 -22.21 2.33 -16.99
N ARG A 129 -21.67 2.93 -15.93
CA ARG A 129 -22.42 3.17 -14.68
C ARG A 129 -23.58 4.15 -14.82
N LEU A 130 -23.45 5.18 -15.67
CA LEU A 130 -24.54 6.10 -16.01
C LEU A 130 -25.69 5.37 -16.73
N ARG A 131 -25.37 4.42 -17.63
CA ARG A 131 -26.39 3.58 -18.29
C ARG A 131 -27.07 2.61 -17.32
N ASP A 132 -26.32 2.05 -16.38
CA ASP A 132 -26.79 1.04 -15.44
C ASP A 132 -27.39 1.63 -14.14
N GLY A 133 -27.40 2.96 -13.99
CA GLY A 133 -27.96 3.67 -12.83
C GLY A 133 -27.17 3.49 -11.53
N GLN A 134 -25.89 3.11 -11.60
CA GLN A 134 -25.06 2.85 -10.42
C GLN A 134 -24.40 4.11 -9.87
N PRO A 135 -24.21 4.22 -8.54
CA PRO A 135 -23.51 5.35 -7.93
C PRO A 135 -22.04 5.43 -8.38
N ILE A 136 -21.60 6.64 -8.70
CA ILE A 136 -20.24 6.96 -9.14
C ILE A 136 -19.42 7.35 -7.90
N ASP A 137 -18.98 6.33 -7.16
CA ASP A 137 -18.08 6.52 -6.02
C ASP A 137 -16.63 6.31 -6.48
N GLY A 138 -15.87 7.39 -6.66
CA GLY A 138 -14.49 7.29 -7.13
C GLY A 138 -13.83 8.61 -7.51
N ARG A 139 -12.52 8.55 -7.76
CA ARG A 139 -11.73 9.69 -8.26
C ARG A 139 -11.77 9.61 -9.79
N LEU A 140 -12.35 10.64 -10.40
CA LEU A 140 -12.57 10.69 -11.85
C LEU A 140 -11.29 11.13 -12.57
N THR A 141 -11.02 10.52 -13.73
CA THR A 141 -10.10 11.12 -14.71
C THR A 141 -10.70 12.41 -15.27
N PRO A 142 -9.91 13.38 -15.77
CA PRO A 142 -10.44 14.60 -16.40
C PRO A 142 -11.48 14.30 -17.49
N LEU A 143 -11.21 13.30 -18.35
CA LEU A 143 -12.14 12.86 -19.39
C LEU A 143 -13.42 12.22 -18.84
N ALA A 144 -13.34 11.50 -17.72
CA ALA A 144 -14.51 10.92 -17.06
C ALA A 144 -15.38 11.99 -16.37
N ARG A 145 -14.77 13.10 -15.94
CA ARG A 145 -15.47 14.27 -15.41
C ARG A 145 -16.24 14.99 -16.50
N ASP A 146 -15.65 15.18 -17.69
CA ASP A 146 -16.33 15.84 -18.82
C ASP A 146 -17.56 15.06 -19.30
N VAL A 147 -17.49 13.72 -19.30
CA VAL A 147 -18.63 12.83 -19.60
C VAL A 147 -19.75 12.98 -18.57
N LEU A 148 -19.42 13.14 -17.29
CA LEU A 148 -20.40 13.32 -16.22
C LEU A 148 -21.04 14.71 -16.26
N GLU A 149 -20.27 15.74 -16.62
CA GLU A 149 -20.75 17.13 -16.79
C GLU A 149 -21.51 17.36 -18.11
N GLY A 150 -21.61 16.35 -18.99
CA GLY A 150 -22.34 16.43 -20.26
C GLY A 150 -21.66 17.30 -21.33
N LYS A 151 -20.34 17.51 -21.21
CA LYS A 151 -19.54 18.36 -22.12
C LYS A 151 -18.86 17.56 -23.25
N ALA A 152 -19.18 16.27 -23.39
CA ALA A 152 -18.62 15.34 -24.37
C ALA A 152 -19.70 14.54 -25.10
#